data_AF-A0A4D4KY65-F1
#
_entry.id   AF-A0A4D4KY65-F1
#
_cell.length_a   1.000
_cell.length_b   1.000
_cell.length_c   1.000
_cell.angle_alpha   90.00
_cell.angle_beta   90.00
_cell.angle_gamma   90.00
#
_symmetry.space_group_name_H-M   'P 1'
#
loop_
_entity.id
_entity.type
_entity.pdbx_description
1 polymer ?
#
loop_
_entity_poly.entity_id
_entity_poly.type
_entity_poly.pdbx_seq_one_letter_code
_entity_poly.pdbx_strand_id
1 'polypeptide(L)' 'MVLAWRAPCGGCRSCRRGRPWYCFDSRNAAQPITLTDGTPLSPALGIGAFAEKTLVAAGQAVKIDPRRAPRRRA' A
#
# COMPACT_ATOMS: atom_id res chain seq x y z
N MET A 1 -0.29 -6.09 10.70
CA MET A 1 -0.71 -5.10 9.68
C MET A 1 -0.83 -5.83 8.35
N VAL A 2 -1.53 -5.25 7.38
CA VAL A 2 -1.47 -5.70 5.97
C VAL A 2 -1.14 -4.50 5.08
N LEU A 3 -0.45 -4.74 3.98
CA LEU A 3 -0.17 -3.71 2.99
C LEU A 3 -1.26 -3.72 1.91
N ALA A 4 -1.94 -2.60 1.77
CA ALA A 4 -2.88 -2.38 0.67
C ALA A 4 -2.15 -1.72 -0.50
N TRP A 5 -2.39 -2.24 -1.71
CA TRP A 5 -1.90 -1.64 -2.96
C TRP A 5 -2.45 -0.23 -3.25
N ARG A 6 -3.49 0.21 -2.52
CA ARG A 6 -4.02 1.58 -2.57
C ARG A 6 -3.91 2.23 -1.19
N ALA A 7 -3.52 3.51 -1.15
CA ALA A 7 -3.77 4.44 -0.06
C ALA A 7 -4.88 5.40 -0.49
N PRO A 8 -6.15 5.16 -0.11
CA PRO A 8 -7.27 6.02 -0.50
C PRO A 8 -7.10 7.45 0.00
N CYS A 9 -7.33 8.46 -0.85
CA CYS A 9 -7.17 9.87 -0.47
C CYS A 9 -8.33 10.42 0.38
N GLY A 10 -9.45 9.70 0.48
CA GLY A 10 -10.66 10.14 1.19
C GLY A 10 -11.49 11.19 0.45
N GLY A 11 -10.88 11.99 -0.45
CA GLY A 11 -11.53 13.13 -1.09
C GLY A 11 -12.08 12.90 -2.51
N CYS A 12 -11.61 11.91 -3.26
CA CYS A 12 -12.01 11.72 -4.66
C CYS A 12 -13.43 11.12 -4.79
N ARG A 13 -14.01 11.16 -6.01
CA ARG A 13 -15.35 10.61 -6.32
C ARG A 13 -15.55 9.18 -5.80
N SER A 14 -14.58 8.29 -6.02
CA SER A 14 -14.67 6.89 -5.58
C SER A 14 -14.62 6.76 -4.07
N CYS A 15 -13.74 7.51 -3.40
CA CYS A 15 -13.64 7.53 -1.94
C CYS A 15 -14.93 8.02 -1.30
N ARG A 16 -15.49 9.15 -1.77
CA ARG A 16 -16.77 9.69 -1.28
C ARG A 16 -17.95 8.74 -1.45
N ARG A 17 -17.90 7.84 -2.44
CA ARG A 17 -18.90 6.79 -2.68
C ARG A 17 -18.65 5.50 -1.87
N GLY A 18 -17.71 5.49 -0.94
CA GLY A 18 -17.37 4.29 -0.16
C GLY A 18 -16.71 3.18 -0.98
N ARG A 19 -16.09 3.52 -2.13
CA ARG A 19 -15.37 2.60 -3.01
C ARG A 19 -13.86 2.91 -3.03
N PRO A 20 -13.16 2.87 -1.87
CA PRO A 20 -11.76 3.30 -1.75
C PRO A 20 -10.77 2.50 -2.59
N TRP A 21 -11.07 1.24 -2.94
CA TRP A 21 -10.24 0.42 -3.84
C TRP A 21 -10.18 0.96 -5.27
N TYR A 22 -11.11 1.84 -5.66
CA TYR A 22 -11.10 2.58 -6.93
C TYR A 22 -10.70 4.06 -6.74
N CYS A 23 -9.98 4.41 -5.66
CA CYS A 23 -9.47 5.76 -5.46
C CYS A 23 -8.78 6.26 -6.74
N PHE A 24 -8.97 7.52 -7.14
CA PHE A 24 -8.28 8.10 -8.31
C PHE A 24 -6.93 8.70 -7.96
N ASP A 25 -6.81 9.21 -6.74
CA ASP A 25 -5.64 9.91 -6.22
C ASP A 25 -4.99 9.09 -5.11
N SER A 26 -4.75 7.80 -5.36
CA SER A 26 -4.08 6.96 -4.38
C SER A 26 -2.62 7.35 -4.27
N ARG A 27 -2.12 7.37 -3.04
CA ARG A 27 -0.74 7.75 -2.74
C ARG A 27 0.17 6.51 -2.73
N ASN A 28 1.45 6.73 -3.03
CA ASN A 28 2.55 5.79 -2.86
C ASN A 28 3.64 6.45 -1.98
N ALA A 29 4.70 5.71 -1.64
CA ALA A 29 5.88 6.29 -1.02
C ALA A 29 6.45 7.44 -1.88
N ALA A 30 6.73 8.58 -1.26
CA ALA A 30 7.31 9.74 -1.95
C ALA A 30 8.83 9.63 -2.08
N GLN A 31 9.48 8.98 -1.11
CA GLN A 31 10.92 8.74 -1.13
C GLN A 31 11.24 7.52 -2.02
N PRO A 32 12.14 7.66 -3.01
CA PRO A 32 12.63 6.54 -3.80
C PRO A 32 13.41 5.53 -2.94
N ILE A 33 13.33 4.25 -3.32
CA ILE A 33 14.19 3.20 -2.77
C ILE A 33 15.30 2.94 -3.80
N THR A 34 16.55 2.90 -3.36
CA THR A 34 17.71 2.63 -4.21
C THR A 34 18.51 1.46 -3.68
N LEU A 35 19.23 0.77 -4.56
CA LEU A 35 20.32 -0.13 -4.19
C LEU A 35 21.51 0.66 -3.63
N THR A 36 22.50 -0.04 -3.07
CA THR A 36 23.71 0.56 -2.48
C THR A 36 24.59 1.29 -3.50
N ASP A 37 24.46 0.94 -4.78
CA ASP A 37 25.12 1.60 -5.92
C ASP A 37 24.33 2.81 -6.46
N GLY A 38 23.19 3.14 -5.85
CA GLY A 38 22.32 4.24 -6.26
C GLY A 38 21.27 3.88 -7.32
N THR A 39 21.24 2.64 -7.83
CA THR A 39 20.24 2.22 -8.81
C THR A 39 18.82 2.33 -8.24
N PRO A 40 17.90 3.09 -8.88
CA PRO A 40 16.54 3.23 -8.38
C PRO A 40 15.71 1.96 -8.62
N LEU A 41 14.92 1.58 -7.61
CA LEU A 41 14.00 0.46 -7.69
C LEU A 41 12.59 0.92 -8.04
N SER A 42 11.89 0.11 -8.83
CA SER A 42 10.48 0.33 -9.16
C SER A 42 9.59 -0.66 -8.38
N PRO A 43 8.67 -0.19 -7.52
CA PRO A 43 7.84 -1.07 -6.73
C PRO A 43 6.68 -1.67 -7.54
N ALA A 44 6.52 -2.99 -7.50
CA ALA A 44 5.32 -3.65 -8.03
C ALA A 44 4.08 -3.21 -7.23
N LEU A 45 3.01 -2.83 -7.94
CA LEU A 45 1.74 -2.33 -7.39
C LEU A 45 1.89 -1.19 -6.36
N GLY A 46 2.97 -0.41 -6.44
CA GLY A 46 3.24 0.69 -5.51
C GLY A 46 3.57 0.28 -4.08
N ILE A 47 3.81 -1.02 -3.82
CA ILE A 47 4.19 -1.53 -2.49
C ILE A 47 5.47 -2.38 -2.47
N GLY A 48 5.84 -3.03 -3.58
CA GLY A 48 7.07 -3.85 -3.61
C GLY A 48 7.11 -4.94 -2.52
N ALA A 49 6.02 -5.68 -2.33
CA ALA A 49 5.84 -6.58 -1.17
C ALA A 49 6.70 -7.86 -1.18
N PHE A 50 7.44 -8.14 -2.24
CA PHE A 50 8.37 -9.28 -2.33
C PHE A 50 9.78 -8.88 -1.88
N ALA A 51 9.86 -8.29 -0.69
CA ALA A 51 11.08 -7.91 -0.01
C ALA A 51 10.87 -8.01 1.51
N GLU A 52 11.93 -8.24 2.28
CA GLU A 52 11.83 -8.31 3.74
C GLU A 52 11.34 -7.01 4.37
N LYS A 53 11.66 -5.88 3.72
CA LYS A 53 11.25 -4.53 4.12
C LYS A 53 10.88 -3.75 2.88
N THR A 54 9.91 -2.85 3.02
CA THR A 54 9.50 -1.94 1.96
C THR A 54 9.07 -0.60 2.56
N LEU A 55 9.12 0.44 1.74
CA LEU A 55 8.64 1.78 2.07
C LEU A 55 7.31 2.02 1.34
N VAL A 56 6.28 2.43 2.09
CA VAL A 56 4.93 2.69 1.57
C VAL A 56 4.40 4.01 2.12
N ALA A 57 3.37 4.57 1.47
CA ALA A 57 2.60 5.64 2.10
C ALA A 57 1.87 5.08 3.34
N ALA A 58 1.73 5.90 4.40
CA ALA A 58 1.07 5.47 5.64
C ALA A 58 -0.33 4.89 5.41
N GLY A 59 -1.09 5.42 4.44
CA GLY A 59 -2.41 4.91 4.09
C GLY A 59 -2.44 3.51 3.46
N GLN A 60 -1.29 2.99 3.01
CA GLN A 60 -1.15 1.61 2.52
C GLN A 60 -0.92 0.63 3.68
N ALA A 61 -0.43 1.09 4.84
CA ALA A 61 -0.18 0.27 6.02
C ALA A 61 -1.45 0.15 6.87
N VAL A 62 -2.29 -0.84 6.57
CA VAL A 62 -3.54 -1.05 7.28
C VAL A 62 -3.28 -1.83 8.58
N LYS A 63 -3.54 -1.17 9.71
CA LYS A 63 -3.54 -1.83 11.01
C LYS A 63 -4.67 -2.85 11.06
N ILE A 64 -4.34 -4.06 11.50
CA ILE A 64 -5.31 -5.14 11.73
C ILE A 64 -5.19 -5.59 13.17
N ASP A 65 -6.26 -6.17 13.70
CA ASP A 65 -6.23 -6.89 14.97
C ASP A 65 -5.29 -8.12 14.83
N PRO A 66 -4.20 -8.21 15.61
CA PRO A 66 -3.27 -9.32 15.51
C PRO A 66 -3.89 -10.66 15.92
N ARG A 67 -5.00 -10.66 16.66
CA ARG A 67 -5.72 -11.89 17.05
C ARG A 67 -6.59 -12.44 15.92
N ARG A 68 -6.84 -11.66 14.87
CA ARG A 68 -7.59 -12.13 13.69
C ARG A 68 -6.66 -12.85 12.74
N ALA A 69 -6.76 -14.18 12.72
CA ALA A 69 -6.13 -15.00 11.71
C ALA A 69 -6.73 -14.72 10.31
N PRO A 70 -5.95 -14.77 9.23
CA PRO A 70 -6.47 -14.77 7.87
C PRO A 70 -7.47 -15.90 7.69
N ARG A 71 -8.68 -15.60 7.20
CA ARG A 71 -9.67 -16.63 6.90
C ARG A 71 -9.23 -17.36 5.63
N ARG A 72 -8.62 -18.54 5.79
CA ARG A 72 -8.38 -19.46 4.67
C ARG A 72 -9.74 -20.04 4.27
N ARG A 73 -10.18 -19.78 3.03
CA ARG A 73 -11.20 -20.63 2.39
C ARG A 73 -10.48 -21.91 1.95
N ALA A 74 -11.02 -23.06 2.34
CA ALA A 74 -10.71 -24.32 1.70
C ALA A 74 -11.24 -24.29 0.26
#